data_AF-A0A2U3KP07-F1
#
_entry.id   AF-A0A2U3KP07-F1
#
_cell.length_a   1.000
_cell.length_b   1.000
_cell.length_c   1.000
_cell.angle_alpha   90.00
_cell.angle_beta   90.00
_cell.angle_gamma   90.00
#
_symmetry.space_group_name_H-M   'P 1'
#
loop_
_entity.id
_entity.type
_entity.pdbx_description
1 polymer ?
#
loop_
_entity_poly.entity_id
_entity_poly.type
_entity_poly.pdbx_seq_one_letter_code
_entity_poly.pdbx_strand_id
1 'polypeptide(L)'
;MPPAVSGRALPPTGLGDSAKLVRFRWACHDRGMAILTARSLDGLLQESVGFLDDEQLLRLTERLNQADGDALSAEWELIVLTALSYCGVVEHEPKCTGSRKLDFGFSQPATGIKIVGDITAPSDDEVQKNSVGFLSLELNRLLEKYGIRGQTLVSVVGEALKDRSVRPCLPDPHEFKRYVFNAEFQGFIKKVLADPGRTHILSIENARAKLSIQLSPGQWTQTMTYRNFKMPRDIINNVVHHAVKRKHDQIKDSGHAEGDGWRWVVLCDGGCDALTGRNDWASYSASDVITQYLRRHRSLDIVVSVSVQTSSRPVPDLEFSVEVFDGPNSRVAGTVRQLFSAGLARIPPPVRSPVNAKYYLQRRSATDVVLDGRAGTSYGGHQFTFSSRALFDYLAARIDRVTFERLVNPHPLEILRRRLDEGSLPVEVQLVRNSDQDDDAVTVRLGEPDPAVSRFVPRFRSIGESETR
;
A
#
# COMPACT_ATOMS: atom_id res chain seq x y z
N MET A 1 -73.54 49.27 3.71
CA MET A 1 -74.11 48.16 4.51
C MET A 1 -73.02 47.09 4.72
N PRO A 2 -73.08 46.30 5.80
CA PRO A 2 -72.16 45.18 6.11
C PRO A 2 -72.63 43.85 5.47
N PRO A 3 -71.99 42.66 5.67
CA PRO A 3 -70.70 42.31 6.32
C PRO A 3 -69.68 41.76 5.25
N ALA A 4 -68.85 40.69 5.32
CA ALA A 4 -68.58 39.62 6.31
C ALA A 4 -67.22 38.88 6.12
N VAL A 5 -66.68 38.34 7.23
CA VAL A 5 -66.20 36.95 7.51
C VAL A 5 -65.91 36.00 6.32
N SER A 6 -64.87 35.13 6.29
CA SER A 6 -63.54 35.05 6.97
C SER A 6 -62.74 33.86 6.40
N GLY A 7 -61.41 33.86 6.47
CA GLY A 7 -60.59 32.66 6.19
C GLY A 7 -59.23 32.69 6.88
N ARG A 8 -58.99 31.77 7.83
CA ARG A 8 -57.66 31.55 8.44
C ARG A 8 -56.86 30.58 7.59
N ALA A 9 -55.63 30.96 7.23
CA ALA A 9 -54.55 30.02 6.92
C ALA A 9 -53.55 30.03 8.08
N LEU A 10 -53.02 28.87 8.45
CA LEU A 10 -51.97 28.74 9.46
C LEU A 10 -50.58 28.98 8.81
N PRO A 11 -49.60 29.55 9.54
CA PRO A 11 -48.22 29.53 9.08
C PRO A 11 -47.68 28.09 9.09
N PRO A 12 -46.82 27.70 8.13
CA PRO A 12 -46.18 26.39 8.17
C PRO A 12 -45.25 26.27 9.39
N THR A 13 -45.41 25.18 10.15
CA THR A 13 -44.54 24.82 11.27
C THR A 13 -43.14 24.46 10.77
N GLY A 14 -42.10 24.92 11.47
CA GLY A 14 -40.72 24.81 11.00
C GLY A 14 -40.05 23.45 11.19
N LEU A 15 -39.16 23.16 10.26
CA LEU A 15 -37.91 22.39 10.36
C LEU A 15 -36.94 23.15 9.44
N GLY A 16 -35.72 23.52 9.81
CA GLY A 16 -34.86 23.06 10.90
C GLY A 16 -33.47 22.88 10.27
N ASP A 17 -32.50 23.72 10.62
CA ASP A 17 -31.20 23.80 9.93
C ASP A 17 -30.35 22.54 10.19
N SER A 18 -30.57 21.49 9.40
CA SER A 18 -30.02 20.15 9.65
C SER A 18 -29.72 19.36 8.38
N ALA A 19 -29.19 20.01 7.34
CA ALA A 19 -28.70 19.33 6.13
C ALA A 19 -27.65 20.10 5.29
N LYS A 20 -26.67 20.79 5.89
CA LYS A 20 -25.45 21.19 5.15
C LYS A 20 -24.49 20.00 4.99
N LEU A 21 -24.99 18.90 4.43
CA LEU A 21 -24.17 17.75 4.07
C LEU A 21 -23.38 18.11 2.81
N VAL A 22 -22.11 18.50 2.97
CA VAL A 22 -21.25 18.91 1.86
C VAL A 22 -20.95 17.69 0.99
N ARG A 23 -21.77 17.47 -0.04
CA ARG A 23 -21.57 16.42 -1.05
C ARG A 23 -20.38 16.77 -1.94
N PHE A 24 -19.16 16.57 -1.43
CA PHE A 24 -17.96 16.52 -2.23
C PHE A 24 -18.16 15.52 -3.37
N ARG A 25 -18.09 16.00 -4.61
CA ARG A 25 -18.46 15.21 -5.79
C ARG A 25 -17.25 14.43 -6.28
N TRP A 26 -16.93 13.35 -5.58
CA TRP A 26 -15.83 12.44 -5.90
C TRP A 26 -15.86 12.01 -7.38
N ALA A 27 -14.93 12.51 -8.19
CA ALA A 27 -14.75 12.10 -9.57
C ALA A 27 -14.18 10.66 -9.62
N CYS A 28 -15.05 9.68 -9.89
CA CYS A 28 -14.68 8.27 -9.96
C CYS A 28 -13.96 7.92 -11.27
N HIS A 29 -12.63 7.94 -11.25
CA HIS A 29 -11.72 7.17 -12.11
C HIS A 29 -10.64 6.56 -11.19
N ASP A 30 -10.06 5.40 -11.54
CA ASP A 30 -9.32 4.50 -10.64
C ASP A 30 -8.46 5.22 -9.58
N ARG A 31 -8.95 5.20 -8.33
CA ARG A 31 -8.21 5.53 -7.10
C ARG A 31 -8.21 4.29 -6.21
N GLY A 32 -7.11 3.55 -6.18
CA GLY A 32 -6.77 2.79 -4.99
C GLY A 32 -5.88 3.63 -4.08
N MET A 33 -5.94 3.34 -2.79
CA MET A 33 -5.26 4.08 -1.74
C MET A 33 -4.03 3.29 -1.27
N ALA A 34 -3.25 3.87 -0.35
CA ALA A 34 -1.91 3.37 -0.04
C ALA A 34 -1.97 2.05 0.76
N ILE A 35 -2.53 2.05 1.97
CA ILE A 35 -2.51 0.92 2.91
C ILE A 35 -3.89 0.25 3.03
N LEU A 36 -4.93 1.07 3.14
CA LEU A 36 -6.33 0.67 3.29
C LEU A 36 -7.07 0.64 1.93
N THR A 37 -8.34 0.24 1.95
CA THR A 37 -9.23 0.42 0.80
C THR A 37 -9.74 1.85 0.72
N ALA A 38 -10.14 2.31 -0.46
CA ALA A 38 -10.82 3.59 -0.65
C ALA A 38 -12.15 3.66 0.12
N ARG A 39 -12.84 2.52 0.31
CA ARG A 39 -14.08 2.42 1.10
C ARG A 39 -13.80 2.63 2.58
N SER A 40 -12.73 2.03 3.09
CA SER A 40 -12.26 2.20 4.47
C SER A 40 -11.90 3.66 4.75
N LEU A 41 -11.20 4.32 3.84
CA LEU A 41 -10.74 5.70 4.02
C LEU A 41 -11.85 6.74 3.88
N ASP A 42 -12.83 6.52 2.99
CA ASP A 42 -14.06 7.33 2.98
C ASP A 42 -14.80 7.23 4.33
N GLY A 43 -14.87 6.03 4.92
CA GLY A 43 -15.36 5.83 6.28
C GLY A 43 -14.58 6.60 7.35
N LEU A 44 -13.24 6.45 7.38
CA LEU A 44 -12.38 7.17 8.33
C LEU A 44 -12.46 8.70 8.16
N LEU A 45 -12.59 9.20 6.92
CA LEU A 45 -12.80 10.63 6.65
C LEU A 45 -14.16 11.11 7.17
N GLN A 46 -15.23 10.33 6.98
CA GLN A 46 -16.55 10.66 7.52
C GLN A 46 -16.57 10.65 9.07
N GLU A 47 -15.83 9.74 9.71
CA GLU A 47 -15.66 9.74 11.17
C GLU A 47 -14.77 10.91 11.66
N SER A 48 -13.79 11.34 10.85
CA SER A 48 -12.87 12.43 11.21
C SER A 48 -13.52 13.82 11.32
N VAL A 49 -14.74 14.00 10.80
CA VAL A 49 -15.57 15.21 10.99
C VAL A 49 -15.83 15.50 12.48
N GLY A 50 -15.64 14.53 13.38
CA GLY A 50 -15.70 14.74 14.83
C GLY A 50 -14.50 15.48 15.45
N PHE A 51 -13.38 15.63 14.73
CA PHE A 51 -12.15 16.25 15.25
C PHE A 51 -11.32 17.06 14.21
N LEU A 52 -11.72 17.08 12.94
CA LEU A 52 -11.18 17.94 11.88
C LEU A 52 -12.19 19.02 11.49
N ASP A 53 -11.70 20.23 11.16
CA ASP A 53 -12.52 21.25 10.49
C ASP A 53 -12.59 21.06 8.96
N ASP A 54 -13.48 21.78 8.28
CA ASP A 54 -13.69 21.69 6.82
C ASP A 54 -12.42 21.96 6.00
N GLU A 55 -11.52 22.83 6.46
CA GLU A 55 -10.26 23.16 5.77
C GLU A 55 -9.21 22.07 6.00
N GLN A 56 -9.10 21.57 7.24
CA GLN A 56 -8.25 20.44 7.57
C GLN A 56 -8.65 19.17 6.81
N LEU A 57 -9.96 18.86 6.78
CA LEU A 57 -10.51 17.72 6.05
C LEU A 57 -10.28 17.84 4.53
N LEU A 58 -10.43 19.04 3.97
CA LEU A 58 -10.11 19.31 2.57
C LEU A 58 -8.62 19.12 2.29
N ARG A 59 -7.73 19.73 3.07
CA ARG A 59 -6.26 19.60 2.92
C ARG A 59 -5.81 18.14 3.03
N LEU A 60 -6.33 17.38 3.99
CA LEU A 60 -6.03 15.96 4.15
C LEU A 60 -6.55 15.14 2.95
N THR A 61 -7.76 15.43 2.47
CA THR A 61 -8.35 14.80 1.28
C THR A 61 -7.54 15.11 0.02
N GLU A 62 -7.06 16.33 -0.18
CA GLU A 62 -6.21 16.69 -1.32
C GLU A 62 -4.90 15.89 -1.32
N ARG A 63 -4.26 15.77 -0.15
CA ARG A 63 -3.02 14.98 0.03
C ARG A 63 -3.22 13.49 -0.22
N LEU A 64 -4.26 12.89 0.35
CA LEU A 64 -4.67 11.50 0.10
C LEU A 64 -4.92 11.19 -1.39
N ASN A 65 -5.27 12.20 -2.20
CA ASN A 65 -5.53 12.03 -3.63
C ASN A 65 -4.27 12.17 -4.52
N GLN A 66 -3.12 12.58 -3.98
CA GLN A 66 -1.85 12.62 -4.72
C GLN A 66 -1.37 11.22 -5.12
N ALA A 67 -0.32 11.13 -5.94
CA ALA A 67 0.21 9.86 -6.50
C ALA A 67 1.67 9.60 -6.09
N ASP A 68 2.10 10.15 -4.96
CA ASP A 68 3.47 10.09 -4.45
C ASP A 68 3.51 9.80 -2.93
N GLY A 69 4.65 10.05 -2.28
CA GLY A 69 4.86 9.76 -0.86
C GLY A 69 4.04 10.61 0.12
N ASP A 70 3.45 11.75 -0.28
CA ASP A 70 2.60 12.53 0.63
C ASP A 70 1.24 11.86 0.84
N ALA A 71 0.70 11.15 -0.17
CA ALA A 71 -0.53 10.37 -0.02
C ALA A 71 -0.37 9.26 1.05
N LEU A 72 0.77 8.56 1.06
CA LEU A 72 1.11 7.57 2.11
C LEU A 72 1.30 8.22 3.49
N SER A 73 1.81 9.45 3.53
CA SER A 73 2.02 10.20 4.77
C SER A 73 0.69 10.68 5.36
N ALA A 74 -0.18 11.26 4.53
CA ALA A 74 -1.54 11.68 4.87
C ALA A 74 -2.44 10.49 5.29
N GLU A 75 -2.24 9.31 4.70
CA GLU A 75 -2.97 8.11 5.11
C GLU A 75 -2.58 7.65 6.51
N TRP A 76 -1.29 7.66 6.85
CA TRP A 76 -0.83 7.39 8.20
C TRP A 76 -1.29 8.42 9.23
N GLU A 77 -1.32 9.70 8.83
CA GLU A 77 -1.84 10.81 9.61
C GLU A 77 -3.31 10.57 10.00
N LEU A 78 -4.17 10.26 9.02
CA LEU A 78 -5.58 9.90 9.25
C LEU A 78 -5.73 8.64 10.12
N ILE A 79 -4.95 7.58 9.87
CA ILE A 79 -4.99 6.34 10.65
C ILE A 79 -4.67 6.61 12.13
N VAL A 80 -3.62 7.40 12.41
CA VAL A 80 -3.20 7.73 13.79
C VAL A 80 -4.23 8.64 14.47
N LEU A 81 -4.71 9.68 13.80
CA LEU A 81 -5.70 10.61 14.37
C LEU A 81 -7.02 9.88 14.72
N THR A 82 -7.56 9.06 13.81
CA THR A 82 -8.80 8.32 14.06
C THR A 82 -8.59 7.20 15.10
N ALA A 83 -7.44 6.52 15.11
CA ALA A 83 -7.14 5.55 16.17
C ALA A 83 -7.07 6.22 17.56
N LEU A 84 -6.55 7.44 17.67
CA LEU A 84 -6.55 8.20 18.91
C LEU A 84 -7.97 8.68 19.30
N SER A 85 -8.79 9.14 18.34
CA SER A 85 -10.16 9.61 18.63
C SER A 85 -11.09 8.51 19.16
N TYR A 86 -10.76 7.24 18.89
CA TYR A 86 -11.42 6.08 19.48
C TYR A 86 -11.09 5.84 20.96
N CYS A 87 -10.04 6.46 21.50
CA CYS A 87 -9.56 6.28 22.87
C CYS A 87 -9.63 7.55 23.75
N GLY A 88 -9.94 8.71 23.17
CA GLY A 88 -10.00 9.99 23.86
C GLY A 88 -10.39 11.14 22.92
N VAL A 89 -10.18 12.37 23.37
CA VAL A 89 -10.42 13.58 22.57
C VAL A 89 -9.15 13.95 21.81
N VAL A 90 -9.28 14.21 20.51
CA VAL A 90 -8.20 14.68 19.63
C VAL A 90 -8.47 16.13 19.24
N GLU A 91 -7.42 16.95 19.22
CA GLU A 91 -7.38 18.29 18.60
C GLU A 91 -6.32 18.26 17.49
N HIS A 92 -6.72 18.42 16.24
CA HIS A 92 -5.79 18.44 15.10
C HIS A 92 -5.28 19.86 14.82
N GLU A 93 -3.98 20.00 14.52
CA GLU A 93 -3.26 21.28 14.49
C GLU A 93 -3.52 22.19 15.72
N PRO A 94 -3.24 21.73 16.95
CA PRO A 94 -3.54 22.48 18.17
C PRO A 94 -2.84 23.84 18.23
N LYS A 95 -3.52 24.82 18.84
CA LYS A 95 -3.08 26.23 18.85
C LYS A 95 -1.98 26.51 19.88
N CYS A 96 -0.77 26.08 19.58
CA CYS A 96 0.44 26.37 20.37
C CYS A 96 0.95 27.82 20.16
N THR A 97 1.88 28.29 21.00
CA THR A 97 2.31 29.71 21.06
C THR A 97 3.51 30.07 20.16
N GLY A 98 4.19 29.07 19.59
CA GLY A 98 5.45 29.22 18.86
C GLY A 98 5.30 29.31 17.34
N SER A 99 6.39 28.94 16.64
CA SER A 99 6.56 29.10 15.20
C SER A 99 6.16 27.87 14.37
N ARG A 100 5.89 26.74 15.02
CA ARG A 100 5.49 25.47 14.38
C ARG A 100 4.13 25.02 14.88
N LYS A 101 3.31 24.50 13.96
CA LYS A 101 2.18 23.64 14.30
C LYS A 101 2.69 22.27 14.73
N LEU A 102 1.93 21.61 15.60
CA LEU A 102 2.01 20.18 15.84
C LEU A 102 0.89 19.50 15.05
N ASP A 103 1.00 18.20 14.82
CA ASP A 103 -0.03 17.48 14.07
C ASP A 103 -1.24 17.19 14.99
N PHE A 104 -1.03 16.83 16.27
CA PHE A 104 -2.12 16.59 17.22
C PHE A 104 -1.86 17.00 18.67
N GLY A 105 -2.93 17.40 19.34
CA GLY A 105 -3.14 17.30 20.78
C GLY A 105 -4.09 16.14 21.09
N PHE A 106 -3.92 15.49 22.25
CA PHE A 106 -4.81 14.43 22.70
C PHE A 106 -5.03 14.49 24.21
N SER A 107 -6.25 14.18 24.65
CA SER A 107 -6.61 14.06 26.06
C SER A 107 -7.51 12.84 26.30
N GLN A 108 -7.20 12.03 27.31
CA GLN A 108 -8.03 10.91 27.74
C GLN A 108 -8.69 11.23 29.10
N PRO A 109 -9.97 11.65 29.13
CA PRO A 109 -10.60 12.16 30.35
C PRO A 109 -10.65 11.16 31.52
N ALA A 110 -10.76 9.86 31.21
CA ALA A 110 -10.83 8.78 32.20
C ALA A 110 -9.50 8.53 32.96
N THR A 111 -8.36 8.95 32.41
CA THR A 111 -7.02 8.74 32.99
C THR A 111 -6.30 10.05 33.32
N GLY A 112 -6.83 11.19 32.87
CA GLY A 112 -6.16 12.50 32.99
C GLY A 112 -4.93 12.66 32.10
N ILE A 113 -4.64 11.68 31.24
CA ILE A 113 -3.50 11.73 30.32
C ILE A 113 -3.73 12.86 29.31
N LYS A 114 -2.74 13.77 29.23
CA LYS A 114 -2.62 14.78 28.18
C LYS A 114 -1.34 14.55 27.39
N ILE A 115 -1.44 14.72 26.07
CA ILE A 115 -0.37 14.47 25.11
C ILE A 115 -0.42 15.57 24.05
N VAL A 116 0.74 15.99 23.57
CA VAL A 116 0.85 16.51 22.20
C VAL A 116 1.82 15.65 21.42
N GLY A 117 1.61 15.57 20.11
CA GLY A 117 2.51 14.84 19.28
C GLY A 117 2.46 15.22 17.81
N ASP A 118 3.33 14.52 17.10
CA ASP A 118 3.80 14.94 15.80
C ASP A 118 4.16 13.68 14.99
N ILE A 119 3.63 13.57 13.77
CA ILE A 119 3.51 12.33 13.00
C ILE A 119 4.44 12.40 11.80
N THR A 120 5.18 11.32 11.54
CA THR A 120 6.04 11.24 10.35
C THR A 120 6.13 9.81 9.83
N ALA A 121 6.01 9.65 8.52
CA ALA A 121 6.27 8.41 7.82
C ALA A 121 7.69 8.44 7.20
N PRO A 122 8.78 8.14 7.96
CA PRO A 122 10.08 7.92 7.34
C PRO A 122 9.97 6.85 6.24
N SER A 123 10.61 7.12 5.11
CA SER A 123 10.76 6.18 3.99
C SER A 123 12.23 6.07 3.63
N ASP A 124 12.65 4.96 3.02
CA ASP A 124 14.03 4.83 2.57
C ASP A 124 14.39 5.79 1.41
N ASP A 125 13.50 6.62 0.86
CA ASP A 125 13.76 7.48 -0.32
C ASP A 125 15.02 8.35 -0.22
N GLU A 126 15.32 8.92 0.97
CA GLU A 126 16.53 9.71 1.20
C GLU A 126 17.82 8.86 1.00
N VAL A 127 17.73 7.53 1.19
CA VAL A 127 18.75 6.51 0.94
C VAL A 127 18.60 5.87 -0.45
N GLN A 128 17.38 5.75 -0.97
CA GLN A 128 17.02 5.15 -2.25
C GLN A 128 17.16 6.15 -3.43
N LYS A 129 18.32 6.79 -3.59
CA LYS A 129 18.74 7.37 -4.88
C LYS A 129 19.17 6.25 -5.84
N ASN A 130 18.26 5.31 -6.08
CA ASN A 130 18.62 3.89 -6.10
C ASN A 130 18.75 3.30 -7.50
N SER A 131 19.99 3.24 -7.97
CA SER A 131 20.36 2.49 -9.16
C SER A 131 19.91 1.02 -9.13
N VAL A 132 19.75 0.38 -7.97
CA VAL A 132 19.25 -1.01 -7.87
C VAL A 132 17.84 -1.18 -8.47
N GLY A 133 16.94 -0.22 -8.23
CA GLY A 133 15.56 -0.28 -8.76
C GLY A 133 15.52 -0.08 -10.27
N PHE A 134 16.21 0.95 -10.77
CA PHE A 134 16.33 1.21 -12.20
C PHE A 134 17.05 0.08 -12.95
N LEU A 135 18.05 -0.57 -12.34
CA LEU A 135 18.73 -1.75 -12.88
C LEU A 135 17.75 -2.91 -13.09
N SER A 136 16.86 -3.16 -12.11
CA SER A 136 15.82 -4.19 -12.20
C SER A 136 14.86 -3.93 -13.37
N LEU A 137 14.40 -2.68 -13.52
CA LEU A 137 13.45 -2.28 -14.56
C LEU A 137 14.08 -2.32 -15.97
N GLU A 138 15.26 -1.72 -16.14
CA GLU A 138 15.94 -1.67 -17.45
C GLU A 138 16.42 -3.06 -17.88
N LEU A 139 16.82 -3.93 -16.95
CA LEU A 139 17.15 -5.33 -17.27
C LEU A 139 15.92 -6.10 -17.77
N ASN A 140 14.78 -6.04 -17.07
CA ASN A 140 13.54 -6.68 -17.54
C ASN A 140 13.15 -6.16 -18.93
N ARG A 141 13.10 -4.84 -19.10
CA ARG A 141 12.77 -4.18 -20.38
C ARG A 141 13.70 -4.59 -21.52
N LEU A 142 14.98 -4.85 -21.23
CA LEU A 142 15.92 -5.38 -22.21
C LEU A 142 15.70 -6.88 -22.50
N LEU A 143 15.50 -7.72 -21.48
CA LEU A 143 15.23 -9.15 -21.67
C LEU A 143 13.94 -9.39 -22.47
N GLU A 144 12.86 -8.68 -22.12
CA GLU A 144 11.59 -8.67 -22.86
C GLU A 144 11.78 -8.26 -24.33
N LYS A 145 12.57 -7.20 -24.59
CA LYS A 145 12.87 -6.74 -25.96
C LYS A 145 13.56 -7.82 -26.81
N TYR A 146 14.33 -8.72 -26.21
CA TYR A 146 14.96 -9.85 -26.91
C TYR A 146 14.13 -11.15 -26.83
N GLY A 147 12.93 -11.11 -26.23
CA GLY A 147 12.06 -12.28 -26.06
C GLY A 147 12.58 -13.32 -25.05
N ILE A 148 13.59 -12.95 -24.25
CA ILE A 148 14.28 -13.89 -23.34
C ILE A 148 13.43 -14.09 -22.09
N ARG A 149 13.24 -15.36 -21.70
CA ARG A 149 12.56 -15.77 -20.46
C ARG A 149 13.38 -16.83 -19.73
N GLY A 150 13.32 -16.80 -18.40
CA GLY A 150 14.04 -17.72 -17.53
C GLY A 150 14.19 -17.16 -16.12
N GLN A 151 14.95 -17.87 -15.28
CA GLN A 151 15.30 -17.43 -13.93
C GLN A 151 16.51 -16.50 -14.01
N THR A 152 16.33 -15.24 -13.63
CA THR A 152 17.39 -14.22 -13.67
C THR A 152 17.84 -13.88 -12.26
N LEU A 153 19.09 -14.21 -11.92
CA LEU A 153 19.71 -13.86 -10.64
C LEU A 153 20.74 -12.75 -10.87
N VAL A 154 20.50 -11.58 -10.27
CA VAL A 154 21.44 -10.46 -10.29
C VAL A 154 22.05 -10.27 -8.91
N SER A 155 23.37 -10.26 -8.82
CA SER A 155 24.11 -10.10 -7.56
C SER A 155 24.94 -8.83 -7.62
N VAL A 156 24.60 -7.84 -6.80
CA VAL A 156 25.27 -6.53 -6.78
C VAL A 156 26.18 -6.45 -5.55
N VAL A 157 27.47 -6.19 -5.77
CA VAL A 157 28.45 -5.98 -4.69
C VAL A 157 28.14 -4.65 -3.99
N GLY A 158 28.31 -4.60 -2.67
CA GLY A 158 28.22 -3.35 -1.90
C GLY A 158 29.58 -2.89 -1.38
N GLU A 159 29.94 -1.64 -1.62
CA GLU A 159 31.14 -1.01 -1.04
C GLU A 159 30.80 -0.35 0.30
N ALA A 160 31.76 -0.39 1.24
CA ALA A 160 31.65 0.30 2.52
C ALA A 160 32.24 1.72 2.40
N LEU A 161 31.49 2.72 2.84
CA LEU A 161 31.90 4.12 2.87
C LEU A 161 32.62 4.45 4.21
N LYS A 162 33.24 5.64 4.27
CA LYS A 162 34.08 6.07 5.41
C LYS A 162 33.30 6.18 6.74
N ASP A 163 31.99 6.36 6.67
CA ASP A 163 31.03 6.43 7.77
C ASP A 163 30.48 5.05 8.20
N ARG A 164 31.01 3.95 7.63
CA ARG A 164 30.52 2.56 7.78
C ARG A 164 29.14 2.29 7.16
N SER A 165 28.52 3.26 6.49
CA SER A 165 27.40 2.95 5.61
C SER A 165 27.90 2.05 4.45
N VAL A 166 26.96 1.40 3.78
CA VAL A 166 27.23 0.62 2.56
C VAL A 166 26.44 1.27 1.44
N ARG A 167 26.94 1.22 0.21
CA ARG A 167 26.11 1.47 -0.97
C ARG A 167 26.32 0.38 -2.04
N PRO A 168 25.35 0.13 -2.91
CA PRO A 168 25.55 -0.70 -4.11
C PRO A 168 26.66 -0.14 -4.98
N CYS A 169 27.55 -1.01 -5.48
CA CYS A 169 28.57 -0.68 -6.48
C CYS A 169 27.92 -0.55 -7.86
N LEU A 170 27.12 0.50 -8.05
CA LEU A 170 26.43 0.83 -9.29
C LEU A 170 26.59 2.34 -9.59
N PRO A 171 26.66 2.72 -10.88
CA PRO A 171 26.63 4.13 -11.26
C PRO A 171 25.21 4.70 -11.16
N ASP A 172 25.05 5.99 -11.45
CA ASP A 172 23.74 6.61 -11.59
C ASP A 172 22.94 5.99 -12.76
N PRO A 173 21.59 5.99 -12.72
CA PRO A 173 20.76 5.31 -13.73
C PRO A 173 21.02 5.75 -15.18
N HIS A 174 21.35 7.02 -15.38
CA HIS A 174 21.65 7.58 -16.70
C HIS A 174 22.97 7.06 -17.30
N GLU A 175 23.88 6.51 -16.49
CA GLU A 175 25.15 5.94 -16.93
C GLU A 175 25.10 4.43 -17.21
N PHE A 176 23.99 3.71 -16.94
CA PHE A 176 23.95 2.24 -17.12
C PHE A 176 24.30 1.77 -18.53
N LYS A 177 23.88 2.50 -19.56
CA LYS A 177 24.21 2.20 -20.96
C LYS A 177 25.74 2.18 -21.22
N ARG A 178 26.52 2.85 -20.37
CA ARG A 178 27.99 2.92 -20.46
C ARG A 178 28.70 1.82 -19.65
N TYR A 179 28.28 1.57 -18.41
CA TYR A 179 29.01 0.66 -17.50
C TYR A 179 28.32 -0.68 -17.18
N VAL A 180 27.08 -0.87 -17.61
CA VAL A 180 26.30 -2.10 -17.34
C VAL A 180 25.79 -2.71 -18.64
N PHE A 181 24.92 -2.00 -19.38
CA PHE A 181 24.31 -2.48 -20.63
C PHE A 181 25.19 -2.17 -21.86
N ASN A 182 26.49 -2.43 -21.71
CA ASN A 182 27.55 -2.11 -22.65
C ASN A 182 27.70 -3.20 -23.75
N ALA A 183 28.81 -3.19 -24.49
CA ALA A 183 29.10 -4.19 -25.52
C ALA A 183 29.23 -5.64 -24.99
N GLU A 184 29.67 -5.82 -23.73
CA GLU A 184 29.81 -7.13 -23.08
C GLU A 184 28.43 -7.70 -22.76
N PHE A 185 27.50 -6.86 -22.27
CA PHE A 185 26.09 -7.23 -22.11
C PHE A 185 25.44 -7.61 -23.45
N GLN A 186 25.70 -6.88 -24.52
CA GLN A 186 25.24 -7.25 -25.87
C GLN A 186 25.86 -8.58 -26.34
N GLY A 187 27.09 -8.88 -25.96
CA GLY A 187 27.74 -10.18 -26.17
C GLY A 187 27.10 -11.32 -25.36
N PHE A 188 26.71 -11.06 -24.11
CA PHE A 188 25.98 -11.98 -23.25
C PHE A 188 24.60 -12.32 -23.81
N ILE A 189 23.80 -11.31 -24.21
CA ILE A 189 22.50 -11.51 -24.87
C ILE A 189 22.64 -12.40 -26.12
N LYS A 190 23.67 -12.19 -26.95
CA LYS A 190 23.95 -13.05 -28.11
C LYS A 190 24.27 -14.51 -27.73
N LYS A 191 24.95 -14.75 -26.61
CA LYS A 191 25.22 -16.11 -26.09
C LYS A 191 23.93 -16.79 -25.60
N VAL A 192 23.09 -16.07 -24.86
CA VAL A 192 21.79 -16.58 -24.38
C VAL A 192 20.89 -16.96 -25.55
N LEU A 193 20.81 -16.13 -26.59
CA LEU A 193 20.01 -16.41 -27.79
C LEU A 193 20.57 -17.56 -28.65
N ALA A 194 21.88 -17.85 -28.58
CA ALA A 194 22.52 -18.94 -29.32
C ALA A 194 22.42 -20.30 -28.61
N ASP A 195 22.29 -20.33 -27.28
CA ASP A 195 22.15 -21.56 -26.48
C ASP A 195 21.16 -21.34 -25.31
N PRO A 196 19.86 -21.19 -25.58
CA PRO A 196 18.86 -20.88 -24.55
C PRO A 196 18.58 -22.05 -23.59
N GLY A 197 19.17 -23.22 -23.82
CA GLY A 197 19.04 -24.42 -22.98
C GLY A 197 20.03 -24.49 -21.81
N ARG A 198 20.90 -23.48 -21.63
CA ARG A 198 21.94 -23.46 -20.59
C ARG A 198 21.88 -22.22 -19.70
N THR A 199 22.49 -22.32 -18.53
CA THR A 199 22.76 -21.17 -17.67
C THR A 199 23.93 -20.35 -18.22
N HIS A 200 23.71 -19.05 -18.39
CA HIS A 200 24.73 -18.08 -18.78
C HIS A 200 25.03 -17.14 -17.62
N ILE A 201 26.28 -16.70 -17.50
CA ILE A 201 26.71 -15.72 -16.49
C ILE A 201 27.51 -14.61 -17.17
N LEU A 202 27.14 -13.37 -16.89
CA LEU A 202 27.92 -12.17 -17.13
C LEU A 202 28.44 -11.64 -15.79
N SER A 203 29.75 -11.43 -15.68
CA SER A 203 30.34 -10.65 -14.58
C SER A 203 30.72 -9.27 -15.11
N ILE A 204 30.36 -8.22 -14.39
CA ILE A 204 30.68 -6.84 -14.71
C ILE A 204 31.48 -6.29 -13.53
N GLU A 205 32.79 -6.12 -13.73
CA GLU A 205 33.68 -5.48 -12.76
C GLU A 205 34.46 -4.36 -13.46
N ASN A 206 34.09 -3.12 -13.16
CA ASN A 206 34.75 -1.93 -13.68
C ASN A 206 34.78 -0.80 -12.63
N ALA A 207 35.30 0.36 -13.00
CA ALA A 207 35.50 1.50 -12.10
C ALA A 207 34.22 2.14 -11.55
N ARG A 208 33.02 1.71 -11.99
CA ARG A 208 31.72 2.26 -11.56
C ARG A 208 30.65 1.19 -11.27
N ALA A 209 30.79 -0.03 -11.77
CA ALA A 209 29.86 -1.12 -11.54
C ALA A 209 30.60 -2.39 -11.07
N LYS A 210 30.08 -3.06 -10.04
CA LYS A 210 30.47 -4.42 -9.63
C LYS A 210 29.24 -5.27 -9.36
N LEU A 211 28.85 -6.08 -10.36
CA LEU A 211 27.68 -6.96 -10.28
C LEU A 211 27.85 -8.17 -11.21
N SER A 212 27.09 -9.24 -10.96
CA SER A 212 26.90 -10.33 -11.93
C SER A 212 25.44 -10.51 -12.30
N ILE A 213 25.20 -10.95 -13.54
CA ILE A 213 23.88 -11.33 -14.07
C ILE A 213 23.99 -12.79 -14.50
N GLN A 214 23.30 -13.68 -13.78
CA GLN A 214 23.10 -15.07 -14.17
C GLN A 214 21.68 -15.21 -14.75
N LEU A 215 21.57 -15.94 -15.86
CA LEU A 215 20.29 -16.31 -16.47
C LEU A 215 20.26 -17.82 -16.69
N SER A 216 19.31 -18.50 -16.06
CA SER A 216 19.08 -19.95 -16.18
C SER A 216 17.75 -20.24 -16.89
N PRO A 217 17.63 -21.36 -17.64
CA PRO A 217 16.36 -21.80 -18.20
C PRO A 217 15.35 -22.13 -17.09
N GLY A 218 14.06 -21.87 -17.33
CA GLY A 218 12.99 -22.24 -16.40
C GLY A 218 11.81 -21.27 -16.42
N GLN A 219 11.01 -21.28 -15.36
CA GLN A 219 9.96 -20.29 -15.13
C GLN A 219 10.55 -18.88 -15.08
N TRP A 220 9.80 -17.88 -15.57
CA TRP A 220 10.24 -16.50 -15.56
C TRP A 220 10.21 -15.94 -14.13
N THR A 221 11.39 -15.68 -13.57
CA THR A 221 11.57 -15.02 -12.28
C THR A 221 12.77 -14.07 -12.36
N GLN A 222 12.76 -13.00 -11.57
CA GLN A 222 13.95 -12.19 -11.33
C GLN A 222 14.19 -12.06 -9.83
N THR A 223 15.40 -12.39 -9.40
CA THR A 223 15.87 -12.29 -8.02
C THR A 223 17.08 -11.36 -7.98
N MET A 224 17.05 -10.37 -7.10
CA MET A 224 18.19 -9.48 -6.89
C MET A 224 18.75 -9.68 -5.49
N THR A 225 20.06 -9.88 -5.40
CA THR A 225 20.79 -9.92 -4.13
C THR A 225 21.76 -8.75 -4.06
N TYR A 226 21.80 -8.10 -2.90
CA TYR A 226 22.70 -7.00 -2.59
C TYR A 226 22.89 -6.93 -1.08
N ARG A 227 24.04 -6.44 -0.62
CA ARG A 227 24.28 -6.22 0.81
C ARG A 227 23.31 -5.15 1.32
N ASN A 228 22.53 -5.43 2.37
CA ASN A 228 21.55 -4.46 2.87
C ASN A 228 22.26 -3.16 3.28
N PHE A 229 21.89 -2.07 2.61
CA PHE A 229 22.42 -0.72 2.77
C PHE A 229 21.42 0.27 3.39
N LYS A 230 20.15 -0.13 3.54
CA LYS A 230 19.10 0.66 4.17
C LYS A 230 19.18 0.60 5.70
N MET A 231 19.54 -0.57 6.25
CA MET A 231 19.71 -0.74 7.70
C MET A 231 20.79 0.17 8.29
N PRO A 232 20.53 0.90 9.40
CA PRO A 232 21.49 1.79 10.04
C PRO A 232 22.78 1.09 10.46
N ARG A 233 23.95 1.60 10.05
CA ARG A 233 25.27 1.19 10.60
C ARG A 233 25.93 2.26 11.47
N ASP A 234 25.34 3.44 11.50
CA ASP A 234 25.59 4.51 12.47
C ASP A 234 24.26 4.77 13.21
N ILE A 235 24.31 4.82 14.53
CA ILE A 235 23.16 5.00 15.43
C ILE A 235 22.72 6.49 15.56
N ILE A 236 23.49 7.41 14.99
CA ILE A 236 23.21 8.86 14.91
C ILE A 236 22.89 9.27 13.47
N ASN A 237 23.67 8.81 12.50
CA ASN A 237 23.53 9.20 11.09
C ASN A 237 22.65 8.19 10.33
N ASN A 238 21.33 8.25 10.56
CA ASN A 238 20.34 7.38 9.90
C ASN A 238 18.93 8.01 9.84
N VAL A 239 18.07 7.47 8.96
CA VAL A 239 16.72 7.98 8.67
C VAL A 239 15.85 8.06 9.93
N VAL A 240 15.86 7.05 10.80
CA VAL A 240 15.05 7.02 12.03
C VAL A 240 15.50 8.11 13.00
N HIS A 241 16.81 8.25 13.24
CA HIS A 241 17.36 9.29 14.10
C HIS A 241 17.03 10.69 13.56
N HIS A 242 17.14 10.91 12.24
CA HIS A 242 16.83 12.19 11.63
C HIS A 242 15.33 12.49 11.62
N ALA A 243 14.46 11.49 11.44
CA ALA A 243 13.01 11.64 11.55
C ALA A 243 12.57 12.03 12.98
N VAL A 244 13.02 11.29 14.00
CA VAL A 244 12.76 11.62 15.41
C VAL A 244 13.32 13.00 15.75
N LYS A 245 14.53 13.34 15.29
CA LYS A 245 15.10 14.67 15.52
C LYS A 245 14.27 15.79 14.88
N ARG A 246 13.86 15.66 13.62
CA ARG A 246 13.05 16.66 12.91
C ARG A 246 11.75 16.97 13.67
N LYS A 247 11.01 15.96 14.09
CA LYS A 247 9.74 16.15 14.82
C LYS A 247 9.94 16.53 16.29
N HIS A 248 10.98 16.05 16.99
CA HIS A 248 11.32 16.54 18.34
C HIS A 248 11.75 18.02 18.35
N ASP A 249 12.42 18.50 17.30
CA ASP A 249 12.71 19.93 17.16
C ASP A 249 11.43 20.73 16.82
N GLN A 250 10.54 20.20 15.96
CA GLN A 250 9.19 20.76 15.71
C GLN A 250 8.37 20.91 17.01
N ILE A 251 8.45 19.95 17.92
CA ILE A 251 7.78 19.97 19.24
C ILE A 251 8.35 21.03 20.21
N LYS A 252 9.62 21.45 20.06
CA LYS A 252 10.17 22.59 20.82
C LYS A 252 9.72 23.91 20.21
N ASP A 253 9.84 24.00 18.89
CA ASP A 253 9.60 25.22 18.12
C ASP A 253 8.11 25.64 18.10
N SER A 254 7.20 24.78 18.55
CA SER A 254 5.77 25.06 18.75
C SER A 254 5.44 25.84 20.02
N GLY A 255 6.36 25.95 21.00
CA GLY A 255 6.11 26.70 22.23
C GLY A 255 5.09 26.04 23.18
N HIS A 256 5.03 24.70 23.20
CA HIS A 256 4.30 23.88 24.18
C HIS A 256 4.88 24.04 25.60
N ALA A 257 4.04 24.33 26.60
CA ALA A 257 4.44 24.50 27.99
C ALA A 257 4.54 23.15 28.75
N GLU A 258 5.29 23.11 29.85
CA GLU A 258 5.49 21.87 30.63
C GLU A 258 4.20 21.32 31.30
N GLY A 259 3.09 22.08 31.27
CA GLY A 259 1.77 21.65 31.76
C GLY A 259 0.80 21.14 30.68
N ASP A 260 1.17 21.21 29.40
CA ASP A 260 0.26 20.93 28.28
C ASP A 260 0.13 19.42 27.99
N GLY A 261 1.18 18.62 28.24
CA GLY A 261 1.13 17.15 28.15
C GLY A 261 2.50 16.47 28.01
N TRP A 262 2.47 15.16 27.77
CA TRP A 262 3.64 14.41 27.30
C TRP A 262 3.90 14.69 25.81
N ARG A 263 5.18 14.80 25.45
CA ARG A 263 5.67 15.13 24.11
C ARG A 263 6.00 13.86 23.34
N TRP A 264 5.24 13.57 22.29
CA TRP A 264 5.29 12.31 21.53
C TRP A 264 5.73 12.53 20.08
N VAL A 265 6.61 11.67 19.57
CA VAL A 265 6.80 11.49 18.11
C VAL A 265 6.20 10.16 17.70
N VAL A 266 5.32 10.18 16.69
CA VAL A 266 4.76 8.96 16.08
C VAL A 266 5.48 8.72 14.76
N LEU A 267 6.29 7.67 14.72
CA LEU A 267 6.91 7.14 13.51
C LEU A 267 5.95 6.13 12.88
N CYS A 268 5.61 6.35 11.62
CA CYS A 268 4.83 5.42 10.82
C CYS A 268 5.73 4.78 9.75
N ASP A 269 5.49 3.52 9.36
CA ASP A 269 6.28 2.90 8.31
C ASP A 269 5.94 3.48 6.93
N GLY A 270 6.79 4.36 6.38
CA GLY A 270 6.69 4.88 5.02
C GLY A 270 7.32 3.95 3.96
N GLY A 271 7.54 2.68 4.27
CA GLY A 271 8.40 1.79 3.50
C GLY A 271 9.87 2.04 3.84
N CYS A 272 10.21 1.87 5.11
CA CYS A 272 11.51 2.14 5.69
C CYS A 272 12.09 0.88 6.36
N ASP A 273 13.02 0.19 5.70
CA ASP A 273 13.70 -0.97 6.30
C ASP A 273 14.41 -0.56 7.61
N ALA A 274 14.88 0.69 7.74
CA ALA A 274 15.48 1.15 8.99
C ALA A 274 14.49 1.22 10.17
N LEU A 275 13.17 1.23 9.92
CA LEU A 275 12.12 1.20 10.94
C LEU A 275 11.62 -0.23 11.23
N THR A 276 11.38 -1.04 10.19
CA THR A 276 10.71 -2.36 10.29
C THR A 276 11.61 -3.57 10.00
N GLY A 277 12.83 -3.34 9.52
CA GLY A 277 13.79 -4.37 9.15
C GLY A 277 14.49 -5.02 10.34
N ARG A 278 14.83 -6.30 10.19
CA ARG A 278 15.62 -7.05 11.17
C ARG A 278 17.08 -6.64 11.07
N ASN A 279 17.72 -6.38 12.21
CA ASN A 279 19.14 -6.05 12.27
C ASN A 279 20.03 -7.26 12.00
N ASP A 280 21.18 -7.00 11.38
CA ASP A 280 22.34 -7.91 11.34
C ASP A 280 23.34 -7.54 12.45
N TRP A 281 24.37 -8.36 12.66
CA TRP A 281 25.43 -8.12 13.66
C TRP A 281 26.23 -6.82 13.43
N ALA A 282 26.04 -6.15 12.29
CA ALA A 282 26.73 -4.95 11.86
C ALA A 282 25.76 -3.75 11.68
N SER A 283 24.54 -3.81 12.22
CA SER A 283 23.52 -2.77 12.11
C SER A 283 22.68 -2.62 13.37
N TYR A 284 22.04 -1.45 13.50
CA TYR A 284 21.16 -1.08 14.61
C TYR A 284 19.70 -1.20 14.20
N SER A 285 18.86 -1.70 15.11
CA SER A 285 17.40 -1.68 14.95
C SER A 285 16.83 -0.28 15.22
N ALA A 286 15.58 -0.04 14.84
CA ALA A 286 14.87 1.18 15.22
C ALA A 286 14.82 1.34 16.75
N SER A 287 14.59 0.24 17.48
CA SER A 287 14.61 0.18 18.95
C SER A 287 15.93 0.67 19.54
N ASP A 288 17.08 0.25 18.99
CA ASP A 288 18.40 0.72 19.44
C ASP A 288 18.55 2.24 19.24
N VAL A 289 18.22 2.72 18.03
CA VAL A 289 18.32 4.13 17.64
C VAL A 289 17.43 5.02 18.52
N ILE A 290 16.16 4.66 18.67
CA ILE A 290 15.16 5.39 19.44
C ILE A 290 15.51 5.39 20.93
N THR A 291 15.91 4.24 21.48
CA THR A 291 16.34 4.11 22.88
C THR A 291 17.59 4.96 23.15
N GLN A 292 18.56 4.99 22.24
CA GLN A 292 19.73 5.88 22.39
C GLN A 292 19.34 7.37 22.26
N TYR A 293 18.39 7.71 21.39
CA TYR A 293 17.88 9.07 21.23
C TYR A 293 17.24 9.58 22.53
N LEU A 294 16.24 8.86 23.04
CA LEU A 294 15.51 9.20 24.26
C LEU A 294 16.41 9.30 25.50
N ARG A 295 17.44 8.44 25.61
CA ARG A 295 18.46 8.55 26.67
C ARG A 295 19.25 9.86 26.65
N ARG A 296 19.43 10.48 25.48
CA ARG A 296 20.13 11.77 25.29
C ARG A 296 19.20 12.98 25.33
N HIS A 297 17.91 12.79 25.09
CA HIS A 297 16.95 13.87 24.85
C HIS A 297 15.75 13.80 25.81
N ARG A 298 15.98 14.21 27.07
CA ARG A 298 14.96 14.24 28.15
C ARG A 298 13.80 15.23 27.92
N SER A 299 13.83 16.01 26.84
CA SER A 299 12.75 16.90 26.40
C SER A 299 11.76 16.22 25.44
N LEU A 300 11.95 14.93 25.14
CA LEU A 300 10.97 14.08 24.47
C LEU A 300 10.59 12.95 25.44
N ASP A 301 9.29 12.69 25.62
CA ASP A 301 8.81 11.76 26.63
C ASP A 301 8.62 10.35 26.07
N ILE A 302 8.11 10.23 24.84
CA ILE A 302 7.79 8.95 24.19
C ILE A 302 8.07 9.03 22.67
N VAL A 303 8.51 7.91 22.10
CA VAL A 303 8.40 7.63 20.66
C VAL A 303 7.51 6.41 20.48
N VAL A 304 6.57 6.50 19.54
CA VAL A 304 5.71 5.39 19.10
C VAL A 304 6.13 5.00 17.69
N SER A 305 6.17 3.71 17.40
CA SER A 305 6.41 3.17 16.06
C SER A 305 5.19 2.35 15.62
N VAL A 306 4.54 2.76 14.54
CA VAL A 306 3.37 2.09 13.95
C VAL A 306 3.75 1.54 12.59
N SER A 307 3.49 0.25 12.37
CA SER A 307 3.83 -0.44 11.12
C SER A 307 2.72 -1.40 10.70
N VAL A 308 2.75 -1.85 9.44
CA VAL A 308 1.93 -2.98 8.99
C VAL A 308 2.81 -4.22 8.94
N GLN A 309 2.40 -5.29 9.62
CA GLN A 309 3.12 -6.55 9.68
C GLN A 309 2.25 -7.69 9.16
N THR A 310 2.87 -8.78 8.70
CA THR A 310 2.15 -9.99 8.31
C THR A 310 1.93 -10.85 9.55
N SER A 311 0.66 -11.14 9.85
CA SER A 311 0.26 -11.97 10.98
C SER A 311 0.82 -13.38 10.87
N SER A 312 1.09 -14.01 12.01
CA SER A 312 1.66 -15.37 12.09
C SER A 312 0.62 -16.49 11.88
N ARG A 313 -0.41 -16.22 11.08
CA ARG A 313 -1.59 -17.09 10.88
C ARG A 313 -1.40 -18.04 9.68
N PRO A 314 -2.16 -19.16 9.60
CA PRO A 314 -2.08 -20.09 8.46
C PRO A 314 -2.49 -19.46 7.12
N VAL A 315 -3.38 -18.47 7.16
CA VAL A 315 -3.59 -17.50 6.08
C VAL A 315 -2.94 -16.19 6.53
N PRO A 316 -1.94 -15.66 5.82
CA PRO A 316 -1.16 -14.50 6.27
C PRO A 316 -1.91 -13.18 6.02
N ASP A 317 -2.81 -12.82 6.95
CA ASP A 317 -3.46 -11.51 7.00
C ASP A 317 -2.41 -10.42 7.33
N LEU A 318 -2.65 -9.17 6.90
CA LEU A 318 -1.88 -8.01 7.36
C LEU A 318 -2.55 -7.36 8.58
N GLU A 319 -1.74 -6.93 9.56
CA GLU A 319 -2.21 -6.31 10.81
C GLU A 319 -1.36 -5.09 11.21
N PHE A 320 -1.95 -4.14 11.94
CA PHE A 320 -1.21 -3.02 12.52
C PHE A 320 -0.42 -3.48 13.75
N SER A 321 0.86 -3.12 13.80
CA SER A 321 1.78 -3.46 14.89
C SER A 321 2.38 -2.19 15.49
N VAL A 322 2.47 -2.15 16.83
CA VAL A 322 2.81 -0.95 17.61
C VAL A 322 3.92 -1.25 18.61
N GLU A 323 5.06 -0.58 18.43
CA GLU A 323 6.12 -0.49 19.43
C GLU A 323 6.08 0.89 20.11
N VAL A 324 6.47 0.94 21.38
CA VAL A 324 6.45 2.16 22.19
C VAL A 324 7.69 2.19 23.07
N PHE A 325 8.37 3.33 23.06
CA PHE A 325 9.63 3.59 23.75
C PHE A 325 9.46 4.83 24.64
N ASP A 326 9.56 4.66 25.96
CA ASP A 326 9.54 5.78 26.91
C ASP A 326 10.95 6.32 27.20
N GLY A 327 11.04 7.63 27.39
CA GLY A 327 12.23 8.32 27.87
C GLY A 327 12.53 7.97 29.34
N PRO A 328 13.76 8.22 29.83
CA PRO A 328 14.20 7.76 31.16
C PRO A 328 13.41 8.35 32.36
N ASN A 329 12.61 9.39 32.13
CA ASN A 329 11.73 10.00 33.13
C ASN A 329 10.27 9.47 33.05
N SER A 330 9.94 8.69 32.04
CA SER A 330 8.61 8.16 31.73
C SER A 330 8.60 6.63 31.94
N ARG A 331 7.43 6.09 32.29
CA ARG A 331 7.21 4.64 32.56
C ARG A 331 5.81 4.21 32.15
N VAL A 332 5.36 4.64 30.97
CA VAL A 332 3.97 4.48 30.51
C VAL A 332 3.86 3.78 29.16
N ALA A 333 4.97 3.30 28.58
CA ALA A 333 4.96 2.61 27.28
C ALA A 333 3.98 1.43 27.21
N GLY A 334 3.74 0.74 28.34
CA GLY A 334 2.71 -0.31 28.43
C GLY A 334 1.28 0.23 28.23
N THR A 335 0.91 1.27 28.97
CA THR A 335 -0.40 1.95 28.87
C THR A 335 -0.60 2.57 27.49
N VAL A 336 0.43 3.20 26.94
CA VAL A 336 0.40 3.84 25.61
C VAL A 336 0.29 2.82 24.49
N ARG A 337 0.95 1.67 24.61
CA ARG A 337 0.77 0.55 23.68
C ARG A 337 -0.65 0.01 23.74
N GLN A 338 -1.22 -0.18 24.93
CA GLN A 338 -2.63 -0.59 25.08
C GLN A 338 -3.61 0.42 24.45
N LEU A 339 -3.37 1.73 24.62
CA LEU A 339 -4.15 2.80 24.00
C LEU A 339 -4.10 2.70 22.46
N PHE A 340 -2.90 2.70 21.88
CA PHE A 340 -2.74 2.59 20.42
C PHE A 340 -3.30 1.27 19.86
N SER A 341 -3.07 0.14 20.52
CA SER A 341 -3.63 -1.15 20.10
C SER A 341 -5.16 -1.18 20.16
N ALA A 342 -5.78 -0.56 21.17
CA ALA A 342 -7.24 -0.47 21.27
C ALA A 342 -7.85 0.45 20.20
N GLY A 343 -7.16 1.53 19.84
CA GLY A 343 -7.53 2.41 18.72
C GLY A 343 -7.40 1.72 17.37
N LEU A 344 -6.20 1.19 17.06
CA LEU A 344 -5.91 0.54 15.79
C LEU A 344 -6.71 -0.75 15.56
N ALA A 345 -7.13 -1.46 16.62
CA ALA A 345 -8.04 -2.61 16.51
C ALA A 345 -9.47 -2.25 16.06
N ARG A 346 -9.81 -0.95 15.97
CA ARG A 346 -11.07 -0.45 15.40
C ARG A 346 -10.90 0.14 13.99
N ILE A 347 -9.68 0.40 13.55
CA ILE A 347 -9.38 0.82 12.17
C ILE A 347 -9.56 -0.41 11.25
N PRO A 348 -10.13 -0.27 10.04
CA PRO A 348 -10.22 -1.37 9.07
C PRO A 348 -8.84 -2.00 8.79
N PRO A 349 -8.77 -3.31 8.51
CA PRO A 349 -7.49 -4.00 8.33
C PRO A 349 -6.73 -3.48 7.08
N PRO A 350 -5.39 -3.40 7.15
CA PRO A 350 -4.55 -3.03 6.01
C PRO A 350 -4.63 -4.07 4.89
N VAL A 351 -4.79 -3.62 3.65
CA VAL A 351 -4.79 -4.47 2.43
C VAL A 351 -3.45 -4.44 1.69
N ARG A 352 -2.57 -3.50 2.02
CA ARG A 352 -1.20 -3.38 1.47
C ARG A 352 -0.22 -3.03 2.59
N SER A 353 1.00 -3.59 2.54
CA SER A 353 2.12 -3.08 3.36
C SER A 353 2.62 -1.76 2.78
N PRO A 354 3.23 -0.84 3.57
CA PRO A 354 3.72 0.45 3.08
C PRO A 354 4.71 0.38 1.91
N VAL A 355 5.51 -0.68 1.82
CA VAL A 355 6.37 -0.93 0.64
C VAL A 355 5.53 -1.18 -0.62
N ASN A 356 4.48 -2.00 -0.51
CA ASN A 356 3.55 -2.24 -1.61
C ASN A 356 2.68 -1.02 -1.92
N ALA A 357 2.27 -0.27 -0.89
CA ALA A 357 1.56 1.01 -0.98
C ALA A 357 2.35 2.06 -1.78
N LYS A 358 3.65 2.16 -1.51
CA LYS A 358 4.58 3.04 -2.23
C LYS A 358 4.75 2.62 -3.69
N TYR A 359 4.93 1.33 -3.96
CA TYR A 359 4.96 0.83 -5.35
C TYR A 359 3.62 1.03 -6.08
N TYR A 360 2.49 0.93 -5.39
CA TYR A 360 1.15 1.21 -5.90
C TYR A 360 1.03 2.67 -6.36
N LEU A 361 1.36 3.63 -5.46
CA LEU A 361 1.30 5.06 -5.74
C LEU A 361 2.24 5.45 -6.89
N GLN A 362 3.48 4.94 -6.87
CA GLN A 362 4.43 5.12 -7.97
C GLN A 362 3.88 4.60 -9.30
N ARG A 363 3.23 3.42 -9.33
CA ARG A 363 2.58 2.90 -10.54
C ARG A 363 1.41 3.76 -11.01
N ARG A 364 0.60 4.31 -10.11
CA ARG A 364 -0.51 5.23 -10.43
C ARG A 364 -0.04 6.55 -11.07
N SER A 365 1.23 6.95 -10.87
CA SER A 365 1.82 8.10 -11.57
C SER A 365 2.30 7.79 -13.00
N ALA A 366 2.48 6.51 -13.35
CA ALA A 366 2.73 6.06 -14.72
C ALA A 366 1.40 5.76 -15.42
N THR A 367 1.27 6.13 -16.70
CA THR A 367 0.00 6.05 -17.46
C THR A 367 -0.37 4.64 -17.96
N ASP A 368 0.04 3.60 -17.25
CA ASP A 368 -0.25 2.21 -17.59
C ASP A 368 -1.57 1.72 -16.97
N VAL A 369 -2.12 0.64 -17.53
CA VAL A 369 -3.31 -0.04 -16.99
C VAL A 369 -2.98 -0.63 -15.62
N VAL A 370 -3.49 0.00 -14.56
CA VAL A 370 -3.31 -0.49 -13.18
C VAL A 370 -4.31 -1.62 -12.89
N LEU A 371 -3.80 -2.76 -12.38
CA LEU A 371 -4.53 -4.01 -12.15
C LEU A 371 -5.49 -3.99 -10.94
N ASP A 372 -5.76 -2.82 -10.40
CA ASP A 372 -5.31 -2.59 -9.04
C ASP A 372 -6.47 -2.21 -8.09
N GLY A 373 -6.66 -3.04 -7.07
CA GLY A 373 -7.88 -3.06 -6.27
C GLY A 373 -9.05 -3.79 -6.94
N ARG A 374 -8.88 -4.24 -8.20
CA ARG A 374 -9.84 -5.08 -8.93
C ARG A 374 -9.86 -6.51 -8.38
N ALA A 375 -11.04 -7.13 -8.29
CA ALA A 375 -11.16 -8.49 -7.77
C ALA A 375 -10.51 -9.49 -8.74
N GLY A 376 -9.52 -10.25 -8.25
CA GLY A 376 -8.76 -11.22 -9.05
C GLY A 376 -9.67 -12.31 -9.63
N THR A 377 -9.43 -12.70 -10.88
CA THR A 377 -10.30 -13.66 -11.57
C THR A 377 -10.02 -15.09 -11.17
N SER A 378 -11.09 -15.82 -10.81
CA SER A 378 -11.02 -17.23 -10.39
C SER A 378 -12.07 -18.08 -11.12
N TYR A 379 -11.88 -19.40 -11.14
CA TYR A 379 -12.83 -20.35 -11.70
C TYR A 379 -12.81 -21.66 -10.92
N GLY A 380 -13.95 -22.36 -10.89
CA GLY A 380 -14.11 -23.66 -10.23
C GLY A 380 -15.33 -24.40 -10.76
N GLY A 381 -15.11 -25.57 -11.38
CA GLY A 381 -16.17 -26.39 -11.97
C GLY A 381 -16.91 -25.67 -13.11
N HIS A 382 -18.06 -25.09 -12.79
CA HIS A 382 -18.93 -24.34 -13.71
C HIS A 382 -19.10 -22.86 -13.30
N GLN A 383 -18.44 -22.42 -12.23
CA GLN A 383 -18.47 -21.04 -11.73
C GLN A 383 -17.19 -20.30 -12.12
N PHE A 384 -17.37 -19.05 -12.56
CA PHE A 384 -16.32 -18.08 -12.88
C PHE A 384 -16.57 -16.82 -12.05
N THR A 385 -15.52 -16.14 -11.62
CA THR A 385 -15.58 -14.94 -10.78
C THR A 385 -14.70 -13.87 -11.40
N PHE A 386 -15.26 -12.70 -11.70
CA PHE A 386 -14.60 -11.62 -12.42
C PHE A 386 -14.61 -10.31 -11.62
N SER A 387 -13.60 -9.45 -11.83
CA SER A 387 -13.65 -8.04 -11.38
C SER A 387 -14.90 -7.35 -11.92
N SER A 388 -15.74 -6.81 -11.04
CA SER A 388 -16.94 -6.08 -11.46
C SER A 388 -16.54 -4.82 -12.24
N ARG A 389 -15.53 -4.09 -11.76
CA ARG A 389 -14.99 -2.89 -12.40
C ARG A 389 -14.45 -3.19 -13.80
N ALA A 390 -13.61 -4.22 -13.97
CA ALA A 390 -13.09 -4.59 -15.29
C ALA A 390 -14.20 -5.00 -16.26
N LEU A 391 -15.19 -5.78 -15.80
CA LEU A 391 -16.30 -6.23 -16.64
C LEU A 391 -17.18 -5.05 -17.08
N PHE A 392 -17.55 -4.16 -16.16
CA PHE A 392 -18.37 -2.99 -16.50
C PHE A 392 -17.60 -1.92 -17.28
N ASP A 393 -16.30 -1.71 -17.04
CA ASP A 393 -15.48 -0.80 -17.86
C ASP A 393 -15.34 -1.32 -19.30
N TYR A 394 -15.21 -2.64 -19.50
CA TYR A 394 -15.16 -3.25 -20.83
C TYR A 394 -16.52 -3.20 -21.55
N LEU A 395 -17.62 -3.55 -20.86
CA LEU A 395 -18.98 -3.45 -21.40
C LEU A 395 -19.38 -2.00 -21.71
N ALA A 396 -18.85 -1.01 -20.98
CA ALA A 396 -19.01 0.42 -21.24
C ALA A 396 -17.99 0.98 -22.26
N ALA A 397 -17.18 0.14 -22.90
CA ALA A 397 -16.13 0.50 -23.87
C ALA A 397 -15.12 1.56 -23.38
N ARG A 398 -14.89 1.63 -22.05
CA ARG A 398 -13.86 2.48 -21.43
C ARG A 398 -12.46 1.89 -21.54
N ILE A 399 -12.39 0.55 -21.56
CA ILE A 399 -11.18 -0.22 -21.81
C ILE A 399 -11.37 -1.10 -23.03
N ASP A 400 -10.29 -1.35 -23.77
CA ASP A 400 -10.32 -2.25 -24.91
C ASP A 400 -10.23 -3.74 -24.48
N ARG A 401 -10.38 -4.64 -25.45
CA ARG A 401 -10.32 -6.08 -25.20
C ARG A 401 -8.96 -6.54 -24.67
N VAL A 402 -7.86 -5.96 -25.17
CA VAL A 402 -6.50 -6.33 -24.74
C VAL A 402 -6.27 -5.93 -23.28
N THR A 403 -6.79 -4.78 -22.88
CA THR A 403 -6.81 -4.32 -21.49
C THR A 403 -7.66 -5.24 -20.61
N PHE A 404 -8.87 -5.60 -21.04
CA PHE A 404 -9.73 -6.52 -20.31
C PHE A 404 -9.09 -7.90 -20.11
N GLU A 405 -8.54 -8.52 -21.16
CA GLU A 405 -7.86 -9.83 -21.08
C GLU A 405 -6.61 -9.81 -20.18
N ARG A 406 -5.91 -8.66 -20.09
CA ARG A 406 -4.82 -8.45 -19.11
C ARG A 406 -5.33 -8.36 -17.67
N LEU A 407 -6.44 -7.64 -17.44
CA LEU A 407 -7.04 -7.47 -16.11
C LEU A 407 -7.67 -8.74 -15.56
N VAL A 408 -8.22 -9.59 -16.44
CA VAL A 408 -9.09 -10.71 -16.09
C VAL A 408 -8.41 -12.09 -16.20
N ASN A 409 -7.12 -12.12 -16.56
CA ASN A 409 -6.34 -13.33 -16.85
C ASN A 409 -6.90 -14.10 -18.08
N PRO A 410 -6.09 -14.38 -19.12
CA PRO A 410 -6.58 -15.07 -20.31
C PRO A 410 -7.07 -16.50 -20.03
N HIS A 411 -6.51 -17.22 -19.06
CA HIS A 411 -6.80 -18.65 -18.91
C HIS A 411 -8.23 -18.96 -18.42
N PRO A 412 -8.79 -18.27 -17.40
CA PRO A 412 -10.22 -18.36 -17.08
C PRO A 412 -11.14 -18.01 -18.26
N LEU A 413 -10.75 -17.02 -19.09
CA LEU A 413 -11.52 -16.62 -20.27
C LEU A 413 -11.49 -17.66 -21.40
N GLU A 414 -10.36 -18.33 -21.62
CA GLU A 414 -10.25 -19.47 -22.53
C GLU A 414 -11.16 -20.62 -22.11
N ILE A 415 -11.22 -20.93 -20.81
CA ILE A 415 -12.08 -21.99 -20.26
C ILE A 415 -13.56 -21.59 -20.38
N LEU A 416 -13.93 -20.36 -20.01
CA LEU A 416 -15.30 -19.84 -20.18
C LEU A 416 -15.73 -19.92 -21.64
N ARG A 417 -14.89 -19.44 -22.57
CA ARG A 417 -15.15 -19.53 -24.00
C ARG A 417 -15.36 -20.97 -24.43
N ARG A 418 -14.48 -21.91 -24.03
CA ARG A 418 -14.63 -23.33 -24.38
C ARG A 418 -15.95 -23.91 -23.87
N ARG A 419 -16.38 -23.54 -22.65
CA ARG A 419 -17.69 -23.97 -22.12
C ARG A 419 -18.88 -23.41 -22.91
N LEU A 420 -18.80 -22.16 -23.36
CA LEU A 420 -19.82 -21.57 -24.23
C LEU A 420 -19.83 -22.23 -25.62
N ASP A 421 -18.66 -22.51 -26.20
CA ASP A 421 -18.48 -23.26 -27.46
C ASP A 421 -18.93 -24.75 -27.32
N GLU A 422 -18.87 -25.32 -26.10
CA GLU A 422 -19.43 -26.63 -25.72
C GLU A 422 -20.96 -26.60 -25.53
N GLY A 423 -21.58 -25.42 -25.44
CA GLY A 423 -23.03 -25.22 -25.27
C GLY A 423 -23.52 -24.98 -23.84
N SER A 424 -22.63 -24.91 -22.85
CA SER A 424 -22.98 -24.60 -21.44
C SER A 424 -23.29 -23.11 -21.26
N LEU A 425 -24.57 -22.75 -21.33
CA LEU A 425 -25.04 -21.37 -21.15
C LEU A 425 -24.94 -20.89 -19.69
N PRO A 426 -24.83 -19.56 -19.44
CA PRO A 426 -25.02 -18.98 -18.10
C PRO A 426 -26.44 -19.25 -17.58
N VAL A 427 -26.53 -19.86 -16.41
CA VAL A 427 -27.81 -20.09 -15.70
C VAL A 427 -28.00 -19.14 -14.52
N GLU A 428 -26.94 -18.44 -14.10
CA GLU A 428 -26.96 -17.50 -13.00
C GLU A 428 -25.80 -16.50 -13.11
N VAL A 429 -26.09 -15.23 -12.79
CA VAL A 429 -25.10 -14.14 -12.69
C VAL A 429 -25.43 -13.34 -11.43
N GLN A 430 -24.45 -13.14 -10.54
CA GLN A 430 -24.62 -12.35 -9.32
C GLN A 430 -23.52 -11.29 -9.18
N LEU A 431 -23.83 -10.18 -8.51
CA LEU A 431 -22.83 -9.22 -8.02
C LEU A 431 -22.56 -9.50 -6.53
N VAL A 432 -21.40 -10.06 -6.24
CA VAL A 432 -20.91 -10.35 -4.88
C VAL A 432 -20.13 -9.13 -4.40
N ARG A 433 -20.65 -8.45 -3.36
CA ARG A 433 -19.95 -7.31 -2.76
C ARG A 433 -18.82 -7.77 -1.86
N ASN A 434 -17.66 -7.14 -2.00
CA ASN A 434 -16.52 -7.35 -1.10
C ASN A 434 -16.39 -6.12 -0.20
N SER A 435 -16.77 -6.19 1.07
CA SER A 435 -16.59 -5.06 2.01
C SER A 435 -15.11 -4.67 2.15
N ASP A 436 -14.24 -5.67 2.09
CA ASP A 436 -12.84 -5.58 2.51
C ASP A 436 -11.88 -5.34 1.32
N GLN A 437 -12.42 -5.02 0.14
CA GLN A 437 -11.65 -4.74 -1.09
C GLN A 437 -12.24 -3.54 -1.85
N ASP A 438 -11.42 -2.93 -2.72
CA ASP A 438 -11.83 -1.76 -3.52
C ASP A 438 -12.90 -2.11 -4.58
N ASP A 439 -12.94 -3.36 -5.07
CA ASP A 439 -13.83 -3.84 -6.14
C ASP A 439 -14.71 -5.01 -5.69
N ASP A 440 -15.93 -5.02 -6.19
CA ASP A 440 -16.87 -6.13 -6.05
C ASP A 440 -16.60 -7.18 -7.14
N ALA A 441 -17.13 -8.39 -7.00
CA ALA A 441 -16.96 -9.47 -7.97
C ALA A 441 -18.28 -9.79 -8.68
N VAL A 442 -18.22 -10.04 -10.00
CA VAL A 442 -19.34 -10.65 -10.74
C VAL A 442 -19.08 -12.14 -10.86
N THR A 443 -19.95 -12.95 -10.25
CA THR A 443 -19.93 -14.41 -10.42
C THR A 443 -20.86 -14.81 -11.56
N VAL A 444 -20.40 -15.73 -12.41
CA VAL A 444 -21.16 -16.32 -13.51
C VAL A 444 -21.12 -17.83 -13.33
N ARG A 445 -22.28 -18.47 -13.21
CA ARG A 445 -22.40 -19.93 -13.15
C ARG A 445 -23.04 -20.45 -14.42
N LEU A 446 -22.37 -21.39 -15.07
CA LEU A 446 -22.86 -22.07 -16.27
C LEU A 446 -23.67 -23.32 -15.91
N GLY A 447 -24.58 -23.69 -16.79
CA GLY A 447 -25.32 -24.95 -16.72
C GLY A 447 -24.59 -26.12 -17.39
N GLU A 448 -25.31 -27.22 -17.53
CA GLU A 448 -25.00 -28.29 -18.48
C GLU A 448 -25.18 -27.78 -19.94
N PRO A 449 -24.61 -28.47 -20.95
CA PRO A 449 -24.79 -28.12 -22.35
C PRO A 449 -26.27 -28.12 -22.77
N ASP A 450 -26.78 -26.95 -23.18
CA ASP A 450 -28.16 -26.77 -23.61
C ASP A 450 -28.32 -27.25 -25.07
N PRO A 451 -29.21 -28.22 -25.37
CA PRO A 451 -29.47 -28.70 -26.73
C PRO A 451 -29.91 -27.63 -27.74
N ALA A 452 -30.36 -26.45 -27.30
CA ALA A 452 -30.74 -25.34 -28.18
C ALA A 452 -29.55 -24.59 -28.79
N VAL A 453 -28.36 -24.67 -28.18
CA VAL A 453 -27.12 -24.03 -28.67
C VAL A 453 -25.95 -25.00 -28.87
N SER A 454 -26.01 -26.19 -28.26
CA SER A 454 -25.05 -27.27 -28.46
C SER A 454 -25.10 -27.78 -29.90
N ARG A 455 -23.96 -28.26 -30.43
CA ARG A 455 -23.97 -29.01 -31.69
C ARG A 455 -24.77 -30.31 -31.50
N PHE A 456 -25.64 -30.64 -32.45
CA PHE A 456 -26.35 -31.93 -32.45
C PHE A 456 -25.36 -33.09 -32.63
N VAL A 457 -25.03 -33.77 -31.53
CA VAL A 457 -24.25 -35.01 -31.54
C VAL A 457 -25.20 -36.22 -31.51
N PRO A 458 -25.04 -37.22 -32.40
CA PRO A 458 -25.85 -38.43 -32.35
C PRO A 458 -25.68 -39.18 -31.01
N ARG A 459 -26.68 -39.12 -30.14
CA ARG A 459 -26.75 -39.94 -28.92
C ARG A 459 -27.09 -41.38 -29.28
N PHE A 460 -26.10 -42.11 -29.79
CA PHE A 460 -26.17 -43.57 -29.84
C PHE A 460 -26.38 -44.10 -28.42
N ARG A 461 -27.55 -44.67 -28.14
CA ARG A 461 -27.75 -45.46 -26.93
C ARG A 461 -26.79 -46.65 -26.99
N SER A 462 -25.99 -46.84 -25.95
CA SER A 462 -25.35 -48.12 -25.69
C SER A 462 -26.44 -49.16 -25.43
N ILE A 463 -26.76 -49.98 -26.44
CA ILE A 463 -27.64 -51.13 -26.27
C ILE A 463 -26.79 -52.25 -25.65
N GLY A 464 -26.90 -52.37 -24.34
CA GLY A 464 -26.13 -53.29 -23.50
C GLY A 464 -26.44 -52.95 -22.04
N GLU A 465 -26.95 -53.85 -21.19
CA GLU A 465 -27.28 -55.26 -21.42
C GLU A 465 -28.72 -55.55 -20.95
N SER A 466 -29.44 -56.36 -21.71
CA SER A 466 -30.73 -56.91 -21.31
C SER A 466 -30.53 -58.22 -20.54
N GLU A 467 -31.35 -58.44 -19.51
CA GLU A 467 -31.40 -59.61 -18.62
C GLU A 467 -31.14 -60.95 -19.32
N THR A 468 -30.20 -61.78 -18.81
CA THR A 468 -30.23 -63.24 -19.07
C THR A 468 -29.46 -64.13 -18.07
N ARG A 469 -29.77 -64.03 -16.77
CA ARG A 469 -30.10 -65.20 -15.91
C ARG A 469 -30.38 -64.83 -14.45
#